data_AF-A0A1L5PQU0-F1
#
_entry.id   AF-A0A1L5PQU0-F1
#
_cell.length_a   1.000
_cell.length_b   1.000
_cell.length_c   1.000
_cell.angle_alpha   90.00
_cell.angle_beta   90.00
_cell.angle_gamma   90.00
#
_symmetry.space_group_name_H-M   'P 1'
#
loop_
_entity.id
_entity.type
_entity.pdbx_description
1 polymer ?
#
loop_
_entity_poly.entity_id
_entity_poly.type
_entity_poly.pdbx_seq_one_letter_code
_entity_poly.pdbx_strand_id
1 'polypeptide(L)'
;MKKALIAGGIALLCLIVYTQITIFAVPPIGAVPEGRTVIMLRLNKTNFIDSADAMCVRIQGYVNLLCRGMTMGAVVNATTIIARLPYSETIYKISTGGNTYDQ
;
A
#
# COMPACT_ATOMS: atom_id res chain seq x y z
N MET A 1 19.70 18.77 26.15
CA MET A 1 20.39 17.62 25.51
C MET A 1 19.53 16.35 25.46
N LYS A 2 19.06 15.79 26.59
CA LYS A 2 18.22 14.56 26.59
C LYS A 2 16.96 14.65 25.71
N LYS A 3 16.24 15.78 25.74
CA LYS A 3 15.04 16.00 24.89
C LYS A 3 15.35 15.98 23.38
N ALA A 4 16.51 16.51 22.99
CA ALA A 4 16.95 16.51 21.59
C ALA A 4 17.35 15.10 21.13
N LEU A 5 17.97 14.30 22.00
CA LEU A 5 18.27 12.90 21.71
C LEU A 5 17.00 12.04 21.57
N ILE A 6 16.00 12.26 22.42
CA ILE A 6 14.70 11.57 22.31
C ILE A 6 13.99 11.96 21.02
N ALA A 7 13.92 13.25 20.70
CA ALA A 7 13.32 13.73 19.46
C ALA A 7 14.04 13.17 18.22
N GLY A 8 15.38 13.17 18.22
CA GLY A 8 16.18 12.57 17.15
C GLY A 8 15.95 11.07 16.99
N GLY A 9 15.85 10.33 18.11
CA GLY A 9 15.53 8.90 18.10
C GLY A 9 14.14 8.60 17.53
N ILE A 10 13.13 9.38 17.89
CA ILE A 10 11.77 9.25 17.35
C ILE A 10 11.76 9.54 15.85
N ALA A 11 12.41 10.62 15.42
CA ALA A 11 12.48 10.97 14.00
C ALA A 11 13.15 9.86 13.17
N LEU A 12 14.25 9.29 13.69
CA LEU A 12 14.93 8.17 13.04
C LEU A 12 14.04 6.92 12.97
N LEU A 13 13.32 6.59 14.04
CA LEU A 13 12.39 5.47 14.06
C LEU A 13 11.26 5.66 13.04
N CYS A 14 10.67 6.87 12.96
CA CYS A 14 9.66 7.19 11.97
C CYS A 14 10.20 7.04 10.54
N LEU A 15 11.44 7.46 10.28
CA LEU A 15 12.07 7.31 8.97
C LEU A 15 12.28 5.83 8.61
N ILE A 16 12.71 5.01 9.56
CA ILE A 16 12.86 3.56 9.36
C ILE A 16 11.50 2.96 9.03
N VAL A 17 10.46 3.22 9.84
CA VAL A 17 9.11 2.69 9.59
C VAL A 17 8.58 3.12 8.22
N TYR A 18 8.79 4.39 7.85
CA TYR A 18 8.39 4.94 6.56
C TYR A 18 9.06 4.23 5.38
N THR A 19 10.31 3.78 5.52
CA THR A 19 11.05 3.10 4.45
C THR A 19 10.88 1.59 4.44
N GLN A 20 10.53 0.97 5.56
CA GLN A 20 10.46 -0.50 5.69
C GLN A 20 9.05 -1.08 5.54
N ILE A 21 8.00 -0.26 5.63
CA ILE A 21 6.61 -0.73 5.61
C ILE A 21 5.82 -0.09 4.46
N THR A 22 4.84 -0.82 3.94
CA THR A 22 3.79 -0.31 3.05
C THR A 22 2.40 -0.62 3.64
N ILE A 23 1.50 0.37 3.60
CA ILE A 23 0.06 0.22 3.77
C ILE A 23 -0.55 0.07 2.38
N PHE A 24 -1.03 -1.12 2.05
CA PHE A 24 -1.50 -1.49 0.71
C PHE A 24 -3.01 -1.72 0.71
N ALA A 25 -3.75 -0.91 -0.04
CA ALA A 25 -5.19 -1.06 -0.22
C ALA A 25 -5.52 -1.92 -1.46
N VAL A 26 -6.38 -2.91 -1.26
CA VAL A 26 -7.01 -3.68 -2.32
C VAL A 26 -8.48 -3.25 -2.36
N PRO A 27 -8.90 -2.48 -3.38
CA PRO A 27 -10.31 -2.12 -3.51
C PRO A 27 -11.18 -3.36 -3.72
N PRO A 28 -12.48 -3.28 -3.41
CA PRO A 28 -13.46 -4.28 -3.78
C PRO A 28 -13.31 -4.68 -5.24
N ILE A 29 -13.08 -5.96 -5.50
CA ILE A 29 -13.05 -6.54 -6.85
C ILE A 29 -13.77 -7.88 -6.81
N GLY A 30 -14.22 -8.40 -7.95
CA GLY A 30 -14.99 -9.66 -7.99
C GLY A 30 -14.34 -10.85 -7.23
N ALA A 31 -13.01 -10.89 -7.10
CA ALA A 31 -12.30 -11.91 -6.32
C ALA A 31 -12.20 -11.61 -4.81
N VAL A 32 -12.31 -10.35 -4.39
CA VAL A 32 -12.30 -9.89 -2.99
C VAL A 32 -13.41 -8.84 -2.82
N PRO A 33 -14.66 -9.27 -2.62
CA PRO A 33 -15.83 -8.38 -2.67
C PRO A 33 -15.81 -7.28 -1.61
N GLU A 34 -15.24 -7.56 -0.44
CA GLU A 34 -15.17 -6.60 0.68
C GLU A 34 -13.99 -5.62 0.57
N GLY A 35 -13.07 -5.86 -0.38
CA GLY A 35 -11.74 -5.25 -0.37
C GLY A 35 -10.95 -5.57 0.91
N ARG A 36 -9.72 -5.11 0.99
CA ARG A 36 -8.86 -5.25 2.19
C ARG A 36 -7.81 -4.15 2.22
N THR A 37 -7.34 -3.79 3.40
CA THR A 37 -6.08 -3.05 3.56
C THR A 37 -5.08 -3.95 4.25
N VAL A 38 -3.85 -4.05 3.74
CA VAL A 38 -2.79 -4.87 4.35
C VAL A 38 -1.61 -3.99 4.71
N ILE A 39 -1.00 -4.28 5.86
CA ILE A 39 0.28 -3.70 6.26
C ILE A 39 1.32 -4.77 5.99
N MET A 40 2.34 -4.44 5.20
CA MET A 40 3.33 -5.39 4.71
C MET A 40 4.73 -4.81 4.73
N LEU A 41 5.75 -5.67 4.71
CA LEU A 41 7.12 -5.22 4.47
C LEU A 41 7.22 -4.60 3.07
N ARG A 42 8.01 -3.54 2.97
CA ARG A 42 8.09 -2.75 1.75
C ARG A 42 8.72 -3.51 0.60
N LEU A 43 8.10 -3.43 -0.57
CA LEU A 43 8.66 -3.91 -1.81
C LEU A 43 9.32 -2.76 -2.57
N ASN A 44 10.34 -3.06 -3.37
CA ASN A 44 11.07 -2.04 -4.16
C ASN A 44 10.17 -1.22 -5.10
N LYS A 45 9.00 -1.74 -5.48
CA LYS A 45 8.05 -1.08 -6.39
C LYS A 45 6.81 -0.50 -5.69
N THR A 46 6.75 -0.55 -4.35
CA THR A 46 5.61 -0.03 -3.57
C THR A 46 5.91 1.30 -2.89
N ASN A 47 4.90 2.15 -2.84
CA ASN A 47 4.89 3.37 -2.05
C ASN A 47 4.59 3.10 -0.56
N PHE A 48 4.71 4.11 0.32
CA PHE A 48 4.39 3.93 1.74
C PHE A 48 2.89 3.67 1.92
N ILE A 49 2.07 4.40 1.16
CA ILE A 49 0.66 4.13 0.95
C ILE A 49 0.51 3.78 -0.53
N ASP A 50 -0.06 2.62 -0.81
CA ASP A 50 -0.18 2.12 -2.17
C ASP A 50 -1.45 1.29 -2.37
N SER A 51 -1.76 0.95 -3.61
CA SER A 51 -2.84 0.03 -3.96
C SER A 51 -2.54 -0.73 -5.24
N ALA A 52 -3.33 -1.77 -5.51
CA ALA A 52 -3.26 -2.51 -6.77
C ALA A 52 -3.44 -1.57 -7.98
N ASP A 53 -4.38 -0.63 -7.89
CA ASP A 53 -4.70 0.31 -8.97
C ASP A 53 -3.61 1.35 -9.16
N ALA A 54 -3.10 1.91 -8.07
CA ALA A 54 -2.00 2.85 -8.13
C ALA A 54 -0.75 2.21 -8.74
N MET A 55 -0.47 0.94 -8.40
CA MET A 55 0.59 0.17 -9.08
C MET A 55 0.30 -0.02 -10.56
N CYS A 56 -0.92 -0.38 -10.94
CA CYS A 56 -1.31 -0.57 -12.34
C CYS A 56 -1.13 0.71 -13.16
N VAL A 57 -1.59 1.85 -12.66
CA VAL A 57 -1.41 3.14 -13.32
C VAL A 57 0.07 3.47 -13.49
N ARG A 58 0.92 3.19 -12.49
CA ARG A 58 2.38 3.42 -12.62
C ARG A 58 3.08 2.46 -13.58
N ILE A 59 2.60 1.22 -13.70
CA ILE A 59 3.23 0.18 -14.53
C ILE A 59 2.83 0.33 -16.00
N GLN A 60 1.54 0.57 -16.29
CA GLN A 60 0.98 0.51 -17.64
C GLN A 60 0.09 1.71 -18.02
N GLY A 61 -0.15 2.66 -17.11
CA GLY A 61 -0.93 3.88 -17.38
C GLY A 61 -2.45 3.75 -17.23
N TYR A 62 -2.97 2.54 -17.07
CA TYR A 62 -4.41 2.27 -16.91
C TYR A 62 -4.67 1.07 -15.99
N VAL A 63 -5.92 0.94 -15.52
CA VAL A 63 -6.34 -0.15 -14.63
C VAL A 63 -7.19 -1.16 -15.40
N ASN A 64 -6.92 -2.45 -15.20
CA ASN A 64 -7.77 -3.54 -15.66
C ASN A 64 -7.68 -4.73 -14.68
N LEU A 65 -8.62 -5.68 -14.79
CA LEU A 65 -8.69 -6.85 -13.90
C LEU A 65 -7.40 -7.69 -13.92
N LEU A 66 -6.77 -7.84 -15.09
CA LEU A 66 -5.54 -8.61 -15.21
C LEU A 66 -4.41 -7.98 -14.39
N CYS A 67 -4.20 -6.67 -14.51
CA CYS A 67 -3.17 -5.97 -13.77
C CYS A 67 -3.44 -5.99 -12.27
N ARG A 68 -4.70 -5.84 -11.83
CA ARG A 68 -5.07 -5.99 -10.41
C ARG A 68 -4.74 -7.38 -9.89
N GLY A 69 -5.10 -8.42 -10.64
CA GLY A 69 -4.77 -9.81 -10.29
C GLY A 69 -3.27 -10.05 -10.19
N MET A 70 -2.49 -9.55 -11.16
CA MET A 70 -1.03 -9.68 -11.16
C MET A 70 -0.37 -8.93 -10.01
N THR A 71 -0.78 -7.67 -9.75
CA THR A 71 -0.22 -6.86 -8.65
C THR A 71 -0.54 -7.46 -7.29
N MET A 72 -1.78 -7.91 -7.08
CA MET A 72 -2.16 -8.62 -5.85
C MET A 72 -1.40 -9.93 -5.67
N GLY A 73 -1.28 -10.74 -6.73
CA GLY A 73 -0.51 -11.98 -6.70
C GLY A 73 0.97 -11.74 -6.39
N ALA A 74 1.56 -10.72 -7.01
CA ALA A 74 2.93 -10.31 -6.74
C ALA A 74 3.11 -9.86 -5.28
N VAL A 75 2.18 -9.06 -4.74
CA VAL A 75 2.23 -8.60 -3.35
C VAL A 75 2.13 -9.77 -2.37
N VAL A 76 1.18 -10.69 -2.56
CA VAL A 76 1.03 -11.83 -1.64
C VAL A 76 2.25 -12.76 -1.68
N ASN A 77 2.89 -12.91 -2.83
CA ASN A 77 4.04 -13.82 -2.99
C ASN A 77 5.39 -13.19 -2.62
N ALA A 78 5.55 -11.87 -2.79
CA ALA A 78 6.84 -11.21 -2.67
C ALA A 78 7.10 -10.59 -1.29
N THR A 79 6.10 -10.47 -0.41
CA THR A 79 6.28 -9.84 0.90
C THR A 79 5.54 -10.55 2.04
N THR A 80 5.96 -10.25 3.27
CA THR A 80 5.32 -10.68 4.51
C THR A 80 4.23 -9.70 4.90
N ILE A 81 3.00 -10.21 5.06
CA ILE A 81 1.87 -9.44 5.59
C ILE A 81 1.97 -9.42 7.11
N ILE A 82 2.13 -8.22 7.68
CA ILE A 82 2.21 -7.96 9.11
C ILE A 82 0.80 -7.92 9.72
N ALA A 83 -0.14 -7.25 9.03
CA ALA A 83 -1.51 -7.12 9.50
C ALA A 83 -2.51 -7.01 8.34
N ARG A 84 -3.75 -7.41 8.60
CA ARG A 84 -4.89 -7.29 7.68
C ARG A 84 -5.98 -6.47 8.36
N LEU A 85 -6.40 -5.41 7.70
CA LEU A 85 -7.42 -4.46 8.15
C LEU A 85 -8.59 -4.46 7.14
N PRO A 86 -9.78 -3.97 7.54
CA PRO A 86 -10.86 -3.67 6.61
C PRO A 86 -10.40 -2.73 5.50
N TYR A 87 -11.11 -2.76 4.37
CA TYR A 87 -10.87 -1.80 3.29
C TYR A 87 -11.03 -0.37 3.80
N SER A 88 -10.14 0.51 3.37
CA SER A 88 -10.21 1.94 3.64
C SER A 88 -10.15 2.72 2.34
N GLU A 89 -11.27 3.35 2.00
CA GLU A 89 -11.38 4.20 0.82
C GLU A 89 -10.41 5.40 0.89
N THR A 90 -10.16 5.93 2.09
CA THR A 90 -9.20 7.02 2.30
C THR A 90 -7.78 6.60 1.90
N ILE A 91 -7.33 5.43 2.36
CA ILE A 91 -6.00 4.90 2.00
C ILE A 91 -5.92 4.64 0.49
N TYR A 92 -6.98 4.09 -0.09
CA TYR A 92 -7.07 3.89 -1.52
C TYR A 92 -6.96 5.20 -2.30
N LYS A 93 -7.75 6.23 -1.98
CA LYS A 93 -7.70 7.53 -2.64
C LYS A 93 -6.34 8.21 -2.49
N ILE A 94 -5.70 8.10 -1.33
CA ILE A 94 -4.32 8.62 -1.15
C ILE A 94 -3.36 7.93 -2.12
N SER A 95 -3.46 6.60 -2.26
CA SER A 95 -2.57 5.83 -3.15
C SER A 95 -2.72 6.20 -4.63
N THR A 96 -3.93 6.56 -5.07
CA THR A 96 -4.26 6.87 -6.47
C THR A 96 -4.21 8.37 -6.80
N GLY A 97 -3.80 9.21 -5.85
CA GLY A 97 -3.79 10.67 -6.01
C GLY A 97 -5.19 11.28 -6.09
N GLY A 98 -6.19 10.66 -5.46
CA GLY A 98 -7.58 11.10 -5.41
C GLY A 98 -8.50 10.45 -6.46
N ASN A 99 -7.94 9.69 -7.41
CA ASN A 99 -8.72 9.04 -8.46
C ASN A 99 -9.36 7.74 -7.96
N THR A 100 -10.55 7.42 -8.46
CA THR A 100 -11.18 6.11 -8.27
C THR A 100 -11.28 5.42 -9.62
N TYR A 101 -10.99 4.13 -9.64
CA TYR A 101 -11.06 3.31 -10.85
C TYR A 101 -12.15 2.26 -10.65
N ASP A 102 -13.39 2.65 -10.93
CA ASP A 102 -14.54 1.74 -10.85
C ASP A 102 -14.56 0.87 -12.11
N GLN A 103 -14.10 -0.39 -12.03
CA GLN A 103 -14.31 -1.45 -13.04
C GLN A 103 -14.18 -2.85 -12.42
#